data_AF-A0A426ZAS1-F1
#
_entry.id   AF-A0A426ZAS1-F1
#
_cell.length_a   1.000
_cell.length_b   1.000
_cell.length_c   1.000
_cell.angle_alpha   90.00
_cell.angle_beta   90.00
_cell.angle_gamma   90.00
#
_symmetry.space_group_name_H-M   'P 1'
#
loop_
_entity.id
_entity.type
_entity.pdbx_description
1 polymer ?
#
loop_
_entity_poly.entity_id
_entity_poly.type
_entity_poly.pdbx_seq_one_letter_code
_entity_poly.pdbx_strand_id
1 'polypeptide(L)'
;MVGYGDRYPERIHHRASSLPSVSSHPQFIACKDGSDYFKSPDPNPNLQIGAVVGGPGDDDIYEDDRADFRKSEPTTYINAPLVGALAYFVANPDAALILT
;
A
#
# COMPACT_ATOMS: atom_id res chain seq x y z
N MET A 1 2.22 5.61 -2.73
CA MET A 1 3.10 4.75 -1.90
C MET A 1 2.72 4.97 -0.45
N VAL A 2 2.45 3.91 0.32
CA VAL A 2 2.02 4.02 1.71
C VAL A 2 3.12 4.67 2.56
N GLY A 3 2.75 5.69 3.36
CA GLY A 3 3.64 6.40 4.27
C GLY A 3 4.61 7.40 3.63
N TYR A 4 4.41 7.75 2.35
CA TYR A 4 5.25 8.72 1.63
C TYR A 4 4.45 9.91 1.12
N GLY A 5 4.92 11.13 1.42
CA GLY A 5 4.26 12.40 1.08
C GLY A 5 3.11 12.78 2.03
N ASP A 6 2.51 13.95 1.79
CA ASP A 6 1.44 14.49 2.64
C ASP A 6 0.11 13.72 2.52
N ARG A 7 -0.05 12.93 1.44
CA ARG A 7 -1.22 12.08 1.18
C ARG A 7 -0.77 10.76 0.59
N TYR A 8 -1.21 9.65 1.18
CA TYR A 8 -0.90 8.30 0.74
C TYR A 8 -2.10 7.36 0.94
N PRO A 9 -2.13 6.18 0.28
CA PRO A 9 -3.15 5.16 0.52
C PRO A 9 -3.14 4.65 1.96
N GLU A 10 -4.28 4.69 2.63
CA GLU A 10 -4.44 4.27 4.02
C GLU A 10 -5.25 2.97 4.13
N ARG A 11 -6.00 2.61 3.08
CA ARG A 11 -6.94 1.48 3.07
C ARG A 11 -6.58 0.42 2.02
N ILE A 12 -5.30 0.11 1.91
CA ILE A 12 -4.80 -0.86 0.92
C ILE A 12 -5.39 -2.27 1.10
N HIS A 13 -5.57 -3.01 0.00
CA HIS A 13 -6.02 -4.41 0.00
C HIS A 13 -4.91 -5.35 0.49
N HIS A 14 -4.60 -5.32 1.78
CA HIS A 14 -3.58 -6.16 2.39
C HIS A 14 -4.01 -6.69 3.76
N ARG A 15 -4.20 -8.01 3.86
CA ARG A 15 -4.79 -8.66 5.05
C ARG A 15 -4.05 -8.35 6.35
N ALA A 16 -2.73 -8.48 6.37
CA ALA A 16 -1.94 -8.22 7.58
C ALA A 16 -1.89 -6.72 7.92
N SER A 17 -2.09 -5.83 6.93
CA SER A 17 -2.17 -4.39 7.17
C SER A 17 -3.50 -4.02 7.81
N SER A 18 -4.60 -4.61 7.34
CA SER A 18 -5.96 -4.31 7.81
C SER A 18 -6.32 -4.93 9.17
N LEU A 19 -5.70 -6.05 9.57
CA LEU A 19 -5.96 -6.70 10.85
C LEU A 19 -5.22 -6.02 12.01
N PRO A 20 -5.75 -6.07 13.24
CA PRO A 20 -5.04 -5.58 14.41
C PRO A 20 -3.76 -6.38 14.63
N SER A 21 -2.73 -5.73 15.18
CA SER A 21 -1.50 -6.42 15.56
C SER A 21 -1.75 -7.36 16.74
N VAL A 22 -0.93 -8.41 16.86
CA VAL A 22 -1.00 -9.38 17.98
C VAL A 22 -0.83 -8.70 19.34
N SER A 23 -0.11 -7.57 19.43
CA SER A 23 0.01 -6.81 20.67
C SER A 23 -1.31 -6.16 21.11
N SER A 24 -2.15 -5.76 20.14
CA SER A 24 -3.47 -5.14 20.41
C SER A 24 -4.61 -6.16 20.48
N HIS A 25 -4.46 -7.30 19.79
CA HIS A 25 -5.43 -8.39 19.75
C HIS A 25 -4.69 -9.73 19.79
N PRO A 26 -4.33 -10.22 21.00
CA PRO A 26 -3.55 -11.45 21.16
C PRO A 26 -4.34 -12.74 20.90
N GLN A 27 -5.67 -12.64 20.83
CA GLN A 27 -6.53 -13.79 20.55
C GLN A 27 -6.41 -14.23 19.08
N PHE A 28 -6.63 -15.51 18.84
CA PHE A 28 -6.67 -16.04 17.48
C PHE A 28 -7.89 -15.49 16.73
N ILE A 29 -7.66 -14.93 15.54
CA ILE A 29 -8.72 -14.52 14.61
C ILE A 29 -9.01 -15.70 13.69
N ALA A 30 -10.21 -16.29 13.79
CA ALA A 30 -10.55 -17.46 13.02
C ALA A 30 -10.89 -17.11 11.55
N CYS A 31 -11.16 -18.16 10.77
CA CYS A 31 -11.56 -18.00 9.38
C CYS A 31 -12.83 -17.13 9.29
N LYS A 32 -12.81 -16.09 8.46
CA LYS A 32 -13.85 -15.06 8.28
C LYS A 32 -14.05 -14.06 9.42
N ASP A 33 -13.48 -14.25 10.61
CA ASP A 33 -13.53 -13.24 11.68
C ASP A 33 -12.78 -11.95 11.29
N GLY A 34 -11.90 -12.05 10.29
CA GLY A 34 -11.26 -10.90 9.64
C GLY A 34 -12.18 -10.01 8.78
N SER A 35 -13.43 -10.43 8.53
CA SER A 35 -14.31 -9.76 7.55
C SER A 35 -14.69 -8.34 7.97
N ASP A 36 -14.82 -8.08 9.27
CA ASP A 36 -15.21 -6.76 9.75
C ASP A 36 -14.06 -5.76 9.56
N TYR A 37 -12.81 -6.20 9.76
CA TYR A 37 -11.63 -5.38 9.44
C TYR A 37 -11.50 -5.12 7.94
N PHE A 38 -11.83 -6.10 7.10
CA PHE A 38 -11.86 -5.91 5.65
C PHE A 38 -12.90 -4.84 5.24
N LYS A 39 -14.10 -4.89 5.82
CA LYS A 39 -15.20 -3.96 5.51
C LYS A 39 -15.10 -2.61 6.22
N SER A 40 -14.23 -2.48 7.21
CA SER A 40 -14.12 -1.27 8.03
C SER A 40 -13.87 -0.03 7.17
N PRO A 41 -14.55 1.10 7.44
CA PRO A 41 -14.25 2.37 6.80
C PRO A 41 -12.94 3.00 7.29
N ASP A 42 -12.34 2.47 8.35
CA ASP A 42 -11.14 3.05 8.96
C ASP A 42 -9.87 2.73 8.15
N PRO A 43 -8.81 3.55 8.28
CA PRO A 43 -7.46 3.21 7.85
C PRO A 43 -7.01 1.84 8.34
N ASN A 44 -6.09 1.22 7.60
CA ASN A 44 -5.42 0.00 8.06
C ASN A 44 -4.59 0.31 9.32
N PRO A 45 -4.75 -0.47 10.42
CA PRO A 45 -4.05 -0.20 11.68
C PRO A 45 -2.52 -0.39 11.58
N ASN A 46 -2.03 -1.23 10.66
CA ASN A 46 -0.61 -1.39 10.41
C ASN A 46 -0.24 -0.77 9.06
N LEU A 47 0.48 0.35 9.08
CA LEU A 47 0.98 0.97 7.85
C LEU A 47 2.02 0.06 7.19
N GLN A 48 1.73 -0.38 5.96
CA GLN A 48 2.70 -1.12 5.14
C GLN A 48 3.64 -0.16 4.42
N ILE A 49 4.52 0.49 5.17
CA ILE A 49 5.41 1.55 4.67
C ILE A 49 6.16 1.10 3.42
N GLY A 50 6.15 1.96 2.38
CA GLY A 50 6.82 1.70 1.11
C GLY A 50 6.01 0.85 0.13
N ALA A 51 4.83 0.34 0.51
CA ALA A 51 3.96 -0.38 -0.42
C ALA A 51 3.47 0.56 -1.54
N VAL A 52 3.61 0.11 -2.78
CA VAL A 52 3.01 0.74 -3.95
C VAL A 52 1.80 -0.09 -4.35
N VAL A 53 0.65 0.59 -4.40
CA VAL A 53 -0.63 0.00 -4.80
C VAL A 53 -0.75 -0.07 -6.32
N GLY A 54 -1.77 -0.77 -6.82
CA GLY A 54 -2.07 -0.85 -8.25
C GLY A 54 -2.17 0.52 -8.94
N GLY A 55 -2.74 1.51 -8.26
CA GLY A 55 -2.77 2.91 -8.72
C GLY A 55 -4.15 3.35 -9.23
N PRO A 56 -4.25 4.57 -9.79
CA PRO A 56 -5.50 5.09 -10.32
C PRO A 56 -5.97 4.34 -11.57
N GLY A 57 -7.23 4.56 -11.95
CA GLY A 57 -7.72 4.14 -13.26
C GLY A 57 -7.18 5.02 -14.40
N ASP A 58 -7.57 4.70 -15.63
CA ASP A 58 -7.24 5.50 -16.82
C ASP A 58 -7.85 6.92 -16.77
N ASP A 59 -8.77 7.16 -15.85
CA ASP A 59 -9.39 8.43 -15.52
C ASP A 59 -8.65 9.22 -14.42
N ASP A 60 -7.47 8.75 -14.02
CA ASP A 60 -6.66 9.26 -12.90
C ASP A 60 -7.37 9.23 -11.53
N ILE A 61 -8.51 8.53 -11.41
CA ILE A 61 -9.26 8.44 -10.15
C ILE A 61 -8.72 7.27 -9.31
N TYR A 62 -8.38 7.56 -8.06
CA TYR A 62 -8.04 6.58 -7.03
C TYR A 62 -8.96 6.77 -5.82
N GLU A 63 -9.89 5.84 -5.63
CA GLU A 63 -10.71 5.74 -4.43
C GLU A 63 -9.96 4.83 -3.46
N ASP A 64 -9.51 5.36 -2.32
CA ASP A 64 -8.75 4.59 -1.33
C ASP A 64 -9.66 3.57 -0.63
N ASP A 65 -9.99 2.52 -1.37
CA ASP A 65 -10.93 1.48 -1.00
C ASP A 65 -10.24 0.11 -0.93
N ARG A 66 -10.33 -0.51 0.24
CA ARG A 66 -9.80 -1.84 0.52
C ARG A 66 -10.46 -2.92 -0.32
N ALA A 67 -11.72 -2.72 -0.74
CA ALA A 67 -12.42 -3.69 -1.57
C ALA A 67 -12.00 -3.64 -3.05
N ASP A 68 -11.51 -2.50 -3.54
CA ASP A 68 -11.02 -2.35 -4.91
C ASP A 68 -9.56 -2.83 -5.05
N PHE A 69 -9.38 -4.15 -4.99
CA PHE A 69 -8.06 -4.78 -5.14
C PHE A 69 -7.34 -4.37 -6.42
N ARG A 70 -8.04 -3.98 -7.49
CA ARG A 70 -7.39 -3.57 -8.75
C ARG A 70 -6.55 -2.31 -8.55
N LYS A 71 -7.06 -1.37 -7.76
CA LYS A 71 -6.39 -0.09 -7.47
C LYS A 71 -5.55 -0.17 -6.20
N SER A 72 -6.03 -0.85 -5.16
CA SER A 72 -5.48 -0.75 -3.81
C SER A 72 -4.60 -1.92 -3.36
N GLU A 73 -4.45 -2.99 -4.16
CA GLU A 73 -3.60 -4.13 -3.81
C GLU A 73 -2.11 -3.82 -4.04
N PRO A 74 -1.26 -3.92 -3.01
CA PRO A 74 0.18 -3.86 -3.19
C PRO A 74 0.74 -5.27 -3.45
N THR A 75 1.75 -5.34 -4.31
CA THR A 75 2.40 -6.62 -4.63
C THR A 75 3.91 -6.47 -4.74
N THR A 76 4.62 -7.59 -4.54
CA THR A 76 6.08 -7.62 -4.64
C THR A 76 6.57 -7.24 -6.04
N TYR A 77 5.84 -7.60 -7.08
CA TYR A 77 6.20 -7.30 -8.47
C TYR A 77 5.95 -5.84 -8.87
N ILE A 78 5.15 -5.08 -8.13
CA ILE A 78 5.06 -3.62 -8.31
C ILE A 78 6.29 -2.95 -7.66
N ASN A 79 6.64 -3.35 -6.44
CA ASN A 79 7.74 -2.73 -5.70
C ASN A 79 9.12 -3.10 -6.27
N ALA A 80 9.33 -4.35 -6.71
CA ALA A 80 10.63 -4.83 -7.18
C ALA A 80 11.26 -3.96 -8.29
N PRO A 81 10.59 -3.66 -9.42
CA PRO A 81 11.16 -2.80 -10.45
C PRO A 81 11.34 -1.36 -9.98
N LEU A 82 10.41 -0.82 -9.17
CA LEU A 82 10.51 0.55 -8.67
C LEU A 82 11.77 0.73 -7.80
N VAL A 83 12.03 -0.21 -6.88
CA VAL A 83 13.22 -0.16 -6.02
C VAL A 83 14.50 -0.13 -6.86
N GLY A 84 14.56 -0.92 -7.94
CA GLY A 84 15.70 -0.91 -8.86
C GLY A 84 15.90 0.46 -9.54
N ALA A 85 14.83 1.06 -10.06
CA ALA A 85 14.90 2.37 -10.69
C ALA A 85 15.29 3.48 -9.69
N LEU A 86 14.71 3.48 -8.49
CA LEU A 86 15.05 4.43 -7.44
C LEU A 86 16.50 4.30 -7.00
N ALA A 87 17.01 3.07 -6.85
CA ALA A 87 18.42 2.82 -6.52
C ALA A 87 19.36 3.37 -7.61
N TYR A 88 19.00 3.23 -8.89
CA TYR A 88 19.76 3.81 -10.00
C TYR A 88 19.82 5.34 -9.90
N PHE A 89 18.70 6.02 -9.67
CA PHE A 89 18.69 7.48 -9.54
C PHE A 89 19.47 7.98 -8.31
N VAL A 90 19.44 7.24 -7.21
CA VAL A 90 20.27 7.54 -6.03
C VAL A 90 21.76 7.41 -6.36
N ALA A 91 22.14 6.37 -7.12
CA ALA A 91 23.53 6.16 -7.52
C ALA A 91 24.01 7.13 -8.62
N ASN A 92 23.08 7.70 -9.40
CA ASN A 92 23.36 8.57 -10.54
C ASN A 92 22.53 9.86 -10.43
N PRO A 93 22.86 10.76 -9.48
CA PRO A 93 22.06 11.96 -9.25
C PRO A 93 21.97 12.88 -10.49
N ASP A 94 22.99 12.87 -11.34
CA ASP A 94 23.00 13.63 -12.60
C ASP A 94 22.07 13.05 -13.68
N ALA A 95 21.68 11.78 -13.57
CA ALA A 95 20.72 11.18 -14.50
C ALA A 95 19.29 11.71 -14.29
N ALA A 96 18.98 12.21 -13.08
CA ALA A 96 17.70 12.83 -12.80
C ALA A 96 17.54 14.20 -13.48
N LEU A 97 18.65 14.91 -13.75
CA LEU A 97 18.68 16.23 -14.39
C LEU A 97 18.38 16.20 -15.90
N ILE A 98 18.40 15.03 -16.55
CA ILE A 98 18.15 14.89 -18.00
C ILE A 98 16.64 14.73 -18.31
N LEU A 99 15.81 14.47 -17.30
CA LEU A 99 14.36 14.27 -17.43
C LEU A 99 13.53 15.53 -17.11
N THR A 100 14.18 16.67 -16.82
CA THR A 100 13.55 17.98 -16.55
C THR A 100 13.97 18.99 -17.60
#